data_AF-A0A7C3BAC6-F1
#
_entry.id   AF-A0A7C3BAC6-F1
#
_cell.length_a   1.000
_cell.length_b   1.000
_cell.length_c   1.000
_cell.angle_alpha   90.00
_cell.angle_beta   90.00
_cell.angle_gamma   90.00
#
_symmetry.space_group_name_H-M   'P 1'
#
loop_
_entity.id
_entity.type
_entity.pdbx_description
1 polymer ?
#
loop_
_entity_poly.entity_id
_entity_poly.type
_entity_poly.pdbx_seq_one_letter_code
_entity_poly.pdbx_strand_id
1 'polypeptide(L)'
;MKATSPRILKILALVLMVLLSSCTAPGSIDIDCDAFANSPNQVHRIEVREGAEITISLCSNPTTGYNWKEDAELSNPEVIVQDRQEFTAPGSVDDPPPPGSPGIHTWTFSTLKAGESIITLGYSQPWDGGEKNSWTFTLTVVVR
;
A
#
# COMPACT_ATOMS: atom_id res chain seq x y z
N MET A 1 -5.03 36.12 -52.38
CA MET A 1 -4.50 35.17 -51.39
C MET A 1 -4.73 35.77 -50.00
N LYS A 2 -5.69 35.25 -49.22
CA LYS A 2 -6.07 35.77 -47.90
C LYS A 2 -5.06 35.27 -46.87
N ALA A 3 -4.36 36.19 -46.21
CA ALA A 3 -3.43 35.90 -45.13
C ALA A 3 -4.21 35.39 -43.91
N THR A 4 -3.99 34.12 -43.55
CA THR A 4 -4.53 33.51 -42.34
C THR A 4 -3.82 34.11 -41.13
N SER A 5 -4.60 34.71 -40.24
CA SER A 5 -4.15 35.43 -39.05
C SER A 5 -3.34 34.52 -38.08
N PRO A 6 -2.18 34.98 -37.56
CA PRO A 6 -1.33 34.20 -36.65
C PRO A 6 -1.96 33.99 -35.25
N ARG A 7 -3.14 34.54 -34.99
CA ARG A 7 -3.85 34.40 -33.71
C ARG A 7 -4.47 33.01 -33.52
N ILE A 8 -4.88 32.35 -34.59
CA ILE A 8 -5.49 31.00 -34.53
C ILE A 8 -4.43 29.93 -34.22
N LEU A 9 -3.21 30.11 -34.72
CA LEU A 9 -2.08 29.20 -34.49
C LEU A 9 -1.62 29.16 -33.02
N LYS A 10 -1.74 30.29 -32.31
CA LYS A 10 -1.38 30.37 -30.88
C LYS A 10 -2.40 29.72 -29.95
N ILE A 11 -3.69 29.72 -30.33
CA ILE A 11 -4.75 29.08 -29.54
C ILE A 11 -4.66 27.55 -29.66
N LEU A 12 -4.30 27.03 -30.85
CA LEU A 12 -4.09 25.60 -31.06
C LEU A 12 -2.86 25.06 -30.31
N ALA A 13 -1.80 25.87 -30.17
CA ALA A 13 -0.61 25.51 -29.40
C ALA A 13 -0.84 25.53 -27.88
N LEU A 14 -1.79 26.32 -27.38
CA LEU A 14 -2.12 26.39 -25.95
C LEU A 14 -2.99 25.20 -25.49
N VAL A 15 -3.82 24.65 -26.38
CA VAL A 15 -4.70 23.50 -26.08
C VAL A 15 -3.94 22.16 -26.14
N LEU A 16 -2.83 22.09 -26.89
CA LEU A 16 -2.01 20.87 -26.99
C LEU A 16 -1.10 20.62 -25.76
N MET A 17 -0.99 21.59 -24.84
CA MET A 17 -0.17 21.49 -23.62
C MET A 17 -0.95 21.00 -22.38
N VAL A 18 -2.24 20.65 -22.54
CA VAL A 18 -3.12 20.11 -21.47
C VAL A 18 -3.25 18.58 -21.58
N LEU A 19 -2.21 17.90 -22.09
CA LEU A 19 -2.03 16.46 -21.97
C LEU A 19 -0.88 16.18 -20.99
N LEU A 20 -0.85 16.90 -19.87
CA LEU A 20 0.00 16.51 -18.75
C LEU A 20 -0.60 15.23 -18.18
N SER A 21 0.03 14.12 -18.56
CA SER A 21 -0.15 12.80 -17.96
C SER A 21 -0.35 12.92 -16.45
N SER A 22 -1.58 12.70 -15.98
CA SER A 22 -1.81 12.28 -14.61
C SER A 22 -1.18 10.90 -14.48
N CYS A 23 0.11 10.88 -14.18
CA CYS A 23 0.77 9.68 -13.69
C CYS A 23 -0.01 9.29 -12.44
N THR A 24 -0.71 8.17 -12.52
CA THR A 24 -1.37 7.58 -11.37
C THR A 24 -0.28 7.13 -10.43
N ALA A 25 -0.08 7.87 -9.34
CA ALA A 25 0.76 7.35 -8.27
C ALA A 25 -0.07 6.27 -7.55
N PRO A 26 0.34 4.99 -7.59
CA PRO A 26 -0.21 3.98 -6.68
C PRO A 26 0.07 4.40 -5.23
N GLY A 27 -0.78 3.97 -4.30
CA GLY A 27 -0.56 4.19 -2.88
C GLY A 27 0.39 3.12 -2.34
N SER A 28 1.61 3.45 -1.94
CA SER A 28 2.50 2.49 -1.27
C SER A 28 2.85 2.94 0.13
N ILE A 29 2.77 2.02 1.08
CA ILE A 29 3.25 2.20 2.45
C ILE A 29 4.25 1.09 2.73
N ASP A 30 5.48 1.49 3.00
CA ASP A 30 6.57 0.60 3.37
C ASP A 30 7.03 0.98 4.78
N ILE A 31 6.87 0.05 5.71
CA ILE A 31 7.31 0.20 7.10
C ILE A 31 8.43 -0.81 7.33
N ASP A 32 9.65 -0.28 7.44
CA ASP A 32 10.81 -1.09 7.73
C ASP A 32 10.77 -1.71 9.14
N CYS A 33 11.65 -2.68 9.36
CA CYS A 33 11.73 -3.42 10.61
C CYS A 33 12.08 -2.54 11.83
N ASP A 34 12.87 -1.49 11.63
CA ASP A 34 13.31 -0.62 12.72
C ASP A 34 12.15 0.28 13.17
N ALA A 35 11.44 0.89 12.23
CA ALA A 35 10.27 1.71 12.48
C ALA A 35 9.16 0.89 13.16
N PHE A 36 8.95 -0.36 12.72
CA PHE A 36 7.93 -1.23 13.28
C PHE A 36 8.27 -1.74 14.69
N ALA A 37 9.54 -2.05 14.96
CA ALA A 37 9.99 -2.46 16.29
C ALA A 37 9.84 -1.37 17.36
N ASN A 38 10.01 -0.10 16.97
CA ASN A 38 10.00 1.03 17.91
C ASN A 38 8.60 1.61 18.16
N SER A 39 7.62 1.30 17.31
CA SER A 39 6.25 1.81 17.45
C SER A 39 5.25 0.72 17.08
N PRO A 40 4.72 -0.02 18.08
CA PRO A 40 3.90 -1.20 17.84
C PRO A 40 2.52 -0.92 17.25
N ASN A 41 2.05 0.33 17.30
CA ASN A 41 0.79 0.74 16.72
C ASN A 41 1.05 1.82 15.67
N GLN A 42 0.84 1.48 14.41
CA GLN A 42 1.05 2.36 13.28
C GLN A 42 -0.30 2.83 12.73
N VAL A 43 -0.49 4.14 12.62
CA VAL A 43 -1.72 4.74 12.09
C VAL A 43 -1.37 5.68 10.96
N HIS A 44 -1.87 5.37 9.77
CA HIS A 44 -1.60 6.11 8.54
C HIS A 44 -2.89 6.52 7.84
N ARG A 45 -2.77 7.53 6.97
CA ARG A 45 -3.85 7.96 6.08
C ARG A 45 -3.30 8.26 4.70
N ILE A 46 -3.97 7.78 3.67
CA ILE A 46 -3.67 8.13 2.27
C ILE A 46 -4.94 8.53 1.54
N GLU A 47 -4.75 9.32 0.49
CA GLU A 47 -5.78 9.62 -0.49
C GLU A 47 -5.34 9.11 -1.85
N VAL A 48 -6.21 8.38 -2.52
CA VAL A 48 -5.96 7.76 -3.82
C VAL A 48 -7.17 7.94 -4.72
N ARG A 49 -6.97 7.73 -6.03
CA ARG A 49 -8.07 7.77 -7.00
C ARG A 49 -8.78 6.42 -7.08
N GLU A 50 -10.01 6.42 -7.57
CA GLU A 50 -10.70 5.18 -7.97
C GLU A 50 -9.87 4.36 -8.99
N GLY A 51 -9.86 3.04 -8.81
CA GLY A 51 -9.07 2.09 -9.62
C GLY A 51 -7.56 2.14 -9.36
N ALA A 52 -7.10 2.82 -8.32
CA ALA A 52 -5.72 2.73 -7.85
C ALA A 52 -5.46 1.40 -7.11
N GLU A 53 -4.24 0.91 -7.25
CA GLU A 53 -3.68 -0.17 -6.43
C GLU A 53 -3.00 0.42 -5.19
N ILE A 54 -3.13 -0.27 -4.07
CA ILE A 54 -2.50 0.06 -2.80
C ILE A 54 -1.64 -1.12 -2.36
N THR A 55 -0.39 -0.86 -2.00
CA THR A 55 0.53 -1.87 -1.48
C THR A 55 0.97 -1.49 -0.07
N ILE A 56 0.85 -2.44 0.85
CA ILE A 56 1.32 -2.32 2.24
C ILE A 56 2.41 -3.36 2.44
N SER A 57 3.63 -2.93 2.76
CA SER A 57 4.78 -3.78 3.06
C SER A 57 5.18 -3.59 4.51
N LEU A 58 5.11 -4.66 5.31
CA LEU A 58 5.42 -4.64 6.74
C LEU A 58 6.48 -5.69 7.05
N CYS A 59 7.40 -5.35 7.94
CA CYS A 59 8.34 -6.33 8.49
C CYS A 59 7.62 -7.52 9.14
N SER A 60 8.17 -8.72 8.95
CA SER A 60 7.63 -9.96 9.51
C SER A 60 8.76 -10.92 9.89
N ASN A 61 8.75 -11.43 11.12
CA ASN A 61 9.71 -12.43 11.57
C ASN A 61 9.00 -13.71 12.07
N PRO A 62 8.63 -14.64 11.17
CA PRO A 62 7.97 -15.89 11.54
C PRO A 62 8.78 -16.77 12.51
N THR A 63 10.11 -16.58 12.61
CA THR A 63 10.97 -17.37 13.51
C THR A 63 10.71 -17.08 14.99
N THR A 64 10.09 -15.95 15.29
CA THR A 64 9.62 -15.58 16.64
C THR A 64 8.26 -16.19 16.98
N GLY A 65 7.64 -16.87 16.01
CA GLY A 65 6.29 -17.42 16.08
C GLY A 65 5.16 -16.39 15.93
N TYR A 66 5.49 -15.11 15.73
CA TYR A 66 4.52 -14.10 15.34
C TYR A 66 4.22 -14.15 13.85
N ASN A 67 2.95 -13.94 13.50
CA ASN A 67 2.48 -13.86 12.13
C ASN A 67 1.45 -12.75 11.96
N TRP A 68 1.44 -12.18 10.77
CA TRP A 68 0.37 -11.28 10.34
C TRP A 68 -0.85 -12.11 9.95
N LYS A 69 -2.05 -11.55 10.11
CA LYS A 69 -3.23 -12.13 9.49
C LYS A 69 -3.08 -12.07 7.96
N GLU A 70 -3.37 -13.17 7.29
CA GLU A 70 -3.34 -13.23 5.83
C GLU A 70 -4.40 -12.30 5.23
N ASP A 71 -5.61 -12.34 5.78
CA ASP A 71 -6.71 -11.45 5.41
C ASP A 71 -6.72 -10.20 6.29
N ALA A 72 -6.65 -9.03 5.66
CA ALA A 72 -6.83 -7.76 6.34
C ALA A 72 -8.29 -7.55 6.77
N GLU A 73 -8.49 -6.89 7.91
CA GLU A 73 -9.81 -6.46 8.33
C GLU A 73 -10.17 -5.15 7.62
N LEU A 74 -11.20 -5.19 6.77
CA LEU A 74 -11.65 -4.05 5.98
C LEU A 74 -12.96 -3.49 6.56
N SER A 75 -12.99 -2.19 6.87
CA SER A 75 -14.22 -1.55 7.36
C SER A 75 -15.28 -1.38 6.27
N ASN A 76 -14.87 -1.30 5.00
CA ASN A 76 -15.77 -1.13 3.86
C ASN A 76 -15.27 -1.89 2.62
N PRO A 77 -15.69 -3.15 2.43
CA PRO A 77 -15.27 -3.99 1.30
C PRO A 77 -15.89 -3.56 -0.04
N GLU A 78 -16.87 -2.63 -0.05
CA GLU A 78 -17.40 -2.09 -1.30
C GLU A 78 -16.49 -1.01 -1.91
N VAL A 79 -15.56 -0.46 -1.12
CA VAL A 79 -14.64 0.62 -1.53
C VAL A 79 -13.26 0.07 -1.84
N ILE A 80 -12.80 -0.96 -1.10
CA ILE A 80 -11.50 -1.60 -1.27
C ILE A 80 -11.65 -3.11 -1.13
N VAL A 81 -10.89 -3.87 -1.92
CA VAL A 81 -10.74 -5.32 -1.78
C VAL A 81 -9.27 -5.68 -1.65
N GLN A 82 -8.97 -6.72 -0.88
CA GLN A 82 -7.63 -7.34 -0.87
C GLN A 82 -7.52 -8.30 -2.04
N ASP A 83 -6.52 -8.10 -2.89
CA ASP A 83 -6.29 -8.93 -4.08
C ASP A 83 -5.39 -10.12 -3.75
N ARG A 84 -4.28 -9.85 -3.05
CA ARG A 84 -3.26 -10.85 -2.74
C ARG A 84 -2.40 -10.42 -1.56
N GLN A 85 -1.70 -11.40 -1.00
CA GLN A 85 -0.61 -11.20 -0.06
C GLN A 85 0.57 -12.10 -0.42
N GLU A 86 1.77 -11.69 -0.04
CA GLU A 86 2.97 -12.50 -0.18
C GLU A 86 3.97 -12.23 0.95
N PHE A 87 4.71 -13.27 1.34
CA PHE A 87 5.87 -13.13 2.22
C PHE A 87 7.16 -13.31 1.41
N THR A 88 8.05 -12.34 1.54
CA THR A 88 9.40 -12.36 0.95
C THR A 88 10.41 -12.61 2.06
N ALA A 89 11.09 -13.76 1.99
CA ALA A 89 12.18 -14.07 2.91
C ALA A 89 13.37 -13.10 2.68
N PRO A 90 14.16 -12.80 3.72
CA PRO A 90 15.30 -11.91 3.57
C PRO A 90 16.41 -12.51 2.70
N GLY A 91 17.24 -11.63 2.15
CA GLY A 91 18.42 -11.98 1.36
C GLY A 91 18.10 -12.69 0.04
N SER A 92 19.07 -13.42 -0.49
CA SER A 92 18.94 -14.13 -1.77
C SER A 92 19.47 -15.56 -1.65
N VAL A 93 19.21 -16.38 -2.67
CA VAL A 93 19.74 -17.76 -2.71
C VAL A 93 21.27 -17.75 -2.77
N ASP A 94 21.85 -16.78 -3.47
CA ASP A 94 23.31 -16.66 -3.65
C ASP A 94 24.01 -15.97 -2.47
N ASP A 95 23.26 -15.26 -1.64
CA ASP A 95 23.74 -14.58 -0.43
C ASP A 95 22.67 -14.71 0.69
N PRO A 96 22.64 -15.86 1.39
CA PRO A 96 21.63 -16.12 2.39
C PRO A 96 21.90 -15.27 3.64
N PRO A 97 20.85 -14.65 4.22
CA PRO A 97 21.01 -13.85 5.42
C PRO A 97 21.23 -14.76 6.65
N PRO A 98 21.69 -14.21 7.79
CA PRO A 98 21.77 -14.95 9.04
C PRO A 98 20.43 -15.61 9.42
N PRO A 99 20.43 -16.82 9.99
CA PRO A 99 19.20 -17.46 10.49
C PRO A 99 18.46 -16.55 11.47
N GLY A 100 17.13 -16.49 11.35
CA GLY A 100 16.29 -15.63 12.19
C GLY A 100 16.13 -14.19 11.66
N SER A 101 16.76 -13.85 10.54
CA SER A 101 16.55 -12.55 9.89
C SER A 101 15.08 -12.34 9.52
N PRO A 102 14.52 -11.14 9.73
CA PRO A 102 13.14 -10.82 9.37
C PRO A 102 12.98 -10.70 7.86
N GLY A 103 11.83 -11.12 7.33
CA GLY A 103 11.41 -10.85 5.96
C GLY A 103 10.38 -9.72 5.89
N ILE A 104 9.74 -9.60 4.73
CA ILE A 104 8.69 -8.61 4.46
C ILE A 104 7.41 -9.33 4.08
N HIS A 105 6.30 -8.95 4.70
CA HIS A 105 4.96 -9.36 4.30
C HIS A 105 4.28 -8.20 3.56
N THR A 106 3.80 -8.48 2.36
CA THR A 106 3.22 -7.50 1.46
C THR A 106 1.77 -7.84 1.17
N TRP A 107 0.87 -6.86 1.24
CA TRP A 107 -0.52 -6.96 0.81
C TRP A 107 -0.77 -6.00 -0.35
N THR A 108 -1.55 -6.44 -1.33
CA THR A 108 -2.00 -5.63 -2.45
C THR A 108 -3.52 -5.52 -2.43
N PHE A 109 -4.03 -4.30 -2.61
CA PHE A 109 -5.44 -3.98 -2.60
C PHE A 109 -5.83 -3.18 -3.84
N SER A 110 -7.05 -3.40 -4.32
CA SER A 110 -7.66 -2.63 -5.40
C SER A 110 -8.77 -1.74 -4.84
N THR A 111 -8.77 -0.48 -5.27
CA THR A 111 -9.88 0.46 -4.98
C THR A 111 -10.99 0.29 -6.02
N LEU A 112 -12.23 0.20 -5.55
CA LEU A 112 -13.39 -0.14 -6.38
C LEU A 112 -14.24 1.07 -6.74
N LYS A 113 -14.46 1.98 -5.79
CA LYS A 113 -15.27 3.19 -5.96
C LYS A 113 -14.88 4.27 -4.98
N ALA A 114 -15.25 5.52 -5.25
CA ALA A 114 -15.10 6.62 -4.30
C ALA A 114 -15.74 6.31 -2.93
N GLY A 115 -15.05 6.68 -1.85
CA GLY A 115 -15.47 6.39 -0.47
C GLY A 115 -14.30 6.33 0.50
N GLU A 116 -14.58 5.97 1.75
CA GLU A 116 -13.54 5.75 2.77
C GLU A 116 -13.60 4.30 3.25
N SER A 117 -12.43 3.69 3.43
CA SER A 117 -12.27 2.36 4.03
C SER A 117 -11.03 2.34 4.91
N ILE A 118 -11.10 1.58 6.01
CA ILE A 118 -10.00 1.37 6.95
C ILE A 118 -9.51 -0.07 6.78
N ILE A 119 -8.20 -0.21 6.59
CA ILE A 119 -7.48 -1.49 6.55
C ILE A 119 -6.82 -1.68 7.92
N THR A 120 -7.09 -2.80 8.58
CA THR A 120 -6.44 -3.16 9.84
C THR A 120 -5.73 -4.50 9.73
N LEU A 121 -4.47 -4.53 10.14
CA LEU A 121 -3.61 -5.70 10.20
C LEU A 121 -3.11 -5.87 11.63
N GLY A 122 -3.11 -7.11 12.14
CA GLY A 122 -2.60 -7.44 13.46
C GLY A 122 -1.48 -8.49 13.38
N TYR A 123 -0.41 -8.26 14.13
CA TYR A 123 0.73 -9.17 14.27
C TYR A 123 0.63 -9.90 15.62
N SER A 124 0.44 -11.21 15.58
CA SER A 124 0.09 -12.03 16.75
C SER A 124 0.76 -13.40 16.72
N GLN A 125 0.83 -14.05 17.87
CA GLN A 125 1.09 -15.49 17.96
C GLN A 125 -0.25 -16.23 17.82
N PRO A 126 -0.47 -17.02 16.76
CA PRO A 126 -1.81 -17.50 16.42
C PRO A 126 -2.37 -18.59 17.35
N TRP A 127 -1.52 -19.25 18.16
CA TRP A 127 -1.94 -20.35 19.07
C TRP A 127 -2.65 -19.87 20.35
N ASP A 128 -3.29 -20.81 21.05
CA ASP A 128 -3.96 -20.55 22.33
C ASP A 128 -2.96 -20.16 23.42
N GLY A 129 -3.26 -19.07 24.14
CA GLY A 129 -2.35 -18.48 25.12
C GLY A 129 -1.17 -17.69 24.53
N GLY A 130 -1.07 -17.60 23.20
CA GLY A 130 -0.12 -16.72 22.53
C GLY A 130 -0.50 -15.24 22.64
N GLU A 131 0.50 -14.36 22.53
CA GLU A 131 0.29 -12.91 22.55
C GLU A 131 -0.53 -12.45 21.33
N LYS A 132 -1.53 -11.58 21.56
CA LYS A 132 -2.46 -11.12 20.52
C LYS A 132 -2.32 -9.62 20.30
N ASN A 133 -2.32 -9.22 19.03
CA ASN A 133 -2.24 -7.83 18.57
C ASN A 133 -1.06 -7.06 19.21
N SER A 134 0.07 -7.73 19.41
CA SER A 134 1.30 -7.13 19.95
C SER A 134 1.78 -5.99 19.08
N TRP A 135 1.51 -6.09 17.77
CA TRP A 135 1.59 -4.95 16.86
C TRP A 135 0.35 -4.84 16.00
N THR A 136 -0.02 -3.59 15.70
CA THR A 136 -1.15 -3.25 14.84
C THR A 136 -0.76 -2.22 13.80
N PHE A 137 -1.30 -2.38 12.61
CA PHE A 137 -1.20 -1.41 11.53
C PHE A 137 -2.62 -1.04 11.09
N THR A 138 -2.89 0.26 11.04
CA THR A 138 -4.17 0.82 10.61
C THR A 138 -3.92 1.85 9.52
N LEU A 139 -4.55 1.66 8.36
CA LEU A 139 -4.52 2.60 7.27
C LEU A 139 -5.94 3.06 6.95
N THR A 140 -6.19 4.36 7.06
CA THR A 140 -7.39 4.95 6.47
C THR A 140 -7.12 5.35 5.03
N VAL A 141 -7.93 4.83 4.11
CA VAL A 141 -7.84 5.13 2.68
C VAL A 141 -9.06 5.93 2.28
N VAL A 142 -8.82 7.09 1.68
CA VAL A 142 -9.86 7.90 1.02
C VAL A 142 -9.71 7.74 -0.49
N VAL A 143 -10.73 7.16 -1.12
CA VAL A 143 -10.83 7.01 -2.56
C VAL A 143 -11.64 8.17 -3.12
N ARG A 144 -11.08 8.93 -4.07
CA ARG A 144 -11.69 10.10 -4.70
C ARG A 144 -11.83 9.96 -6.21
#